data_AF-A0A1Y4GFI7-F1
#
_entry.id   AF-A0A1Y4GFI7-F1
#
_cell.length_a   1.000
_cell.length_b   1.000
_cell.length_c   1.000
_cell.angle_alpha   90.00
_cell.angle_beta   90.00
_cell.angle_gamma   90.00
#
_symmetry.space_group_name_H-M   'P 1'
#
loop_
_entity.id
_entity.type
_entity.pdbx_description
1 polymer ?
#
loop_
_entity_poly.entity_id
_entity_poly.type
_entity_poly.pdbx_seq_one_letter_code
_entity_poly.pdbx_strand_id
1 'polypeptide(L)'
;MCERSGRLIVFDAIGAGRGRGADGESRGAGLEGRGRAADRLRAFADCEVGEACTGSEGEAAFAEGFGAGDVLFSATPLVKPCTGCFGCWTRTPGVCVLRDHCTEMPRLMARCETFALVSPLVYGGFSHAVKAVLDRAIGYVQPFFRIVEGEMHHVPRYEGGFRLEAHFYGQSSEPERELARRLVRANAVNYYASAFEVRFHENLGEAKEALR
;
A
#
# COMPACT_ATOMS: atom_id res chain seq x y z
N MET A 1 23.34 -7.37 -6.62
CA MET A 1 22.08 -7.40 -5.87
C MET A 1 21.61 -5.97 -5.71
N CYS A 2 20.32 -5.69 -5.89
CA CYS A 2 19.80 -4.33 -5.65
C CYS A 2 19.79 -4.12 -4.13
N GLU A 3 20.51 -3.12 -3.63
CA GLU A 3 20.42 -2.75 -2.22
C GLU A 3 18.97 -2.36 -1.88
N ARG A 4 18.48 -2.86 -0.74
CA ARG A 4 17.19 -2.41 -0.19
C ARG A 4 17.43 -1.04 0.41
N SER A 5 16.56 -0.08 0.13
CA SER A 5 16.67 1.26 0.69
C SER A 5 15.29 1.90 0.81
N GLY A 6 15.07 2.64 1.89
CA GLY A 6 13.91 3.50 2.00
C GLY A 6 12.60 2.76 2.22
N ARG A 7 11.49 3.48 2.03
CA ARG A 7 10.16 3.03 2.45
C ARG A 7 9.22 2.95 1.27
N LEU A 8 8.48 1.85 1.15
CA LEU A 8 7.32 1.76 0.28
C LEU A 8 6.07 1.99 1.12
N ILE A 9 5.33 3.06 0.83
CA ILE A 9 4.13 3.46 1.57
C ILE A 9 2.93 3.28 0.63
N VAL A 10 2.17 2.21 0.84
CA VAL A 10 0.89 1.99 0.16
C VAL A 10 -0.20 2.60 1.03
N PHE A 11 -0.95 3.55 0.49
CA PHE A 11 -1.95 4.28 1.24
C PHE A 11 -3.30 4.33 0.53
N ASP A 12 -4.36 4.30 1.31
CA ASP A 12 -5.72 4.58 0.86
C ASP A 12 -6.21 5.85 1.56
N ALA A 13 -6.36 6.94 0.80
CA ALA A 13 -6.71 8.26 1.31
C ALA A 13 -8.22 8.56 1.29
N ILE A 14 -9.06 7.56 1.56
CA ILE A 14 -10.51 7.77 1.62
C ILE A 14 -10.86 8.61 2.85
N GLY A 15 -11.52 9.75 2.63
CA GLY A 15 -12.17 10.53 3.70
C GLY A 15 -11.58 11.90 4.00
N ALA A 16 -10.53 12.37 3.31
CA ALA A 16 -10.02 13.74 3.45
C ALA A 16 -11.02 14.84 3.04
N GLY A 17 -12.19 14.47 2.47
CA GLY A 17 -13.24 15.40 2.05
C GLY A 17 -14.67 15.03 2.49
N ARG A 18 -14.85 14.15 3.49
CA ARG A 18 -16.20 13.88 4.05
C ARG A 18 -16.22 14.02 5.56
N GLY A 19 -16.05 15.25 6.03
CA GLY A 19 -16.70 15.65 7.28
C GLY A 19 -18.21 15.43 7.10
N ARG A 20 -18.84 14.71 8.03
CA ARG A 20 -20.30 14.72 8.13
C ARG A 20 -20.71 16.09 8.68
N GLY A 21 -20.75 17.08 7.80
CA GLY A 21 -21.42 18.35 7.99
C GLY A 21 -22.78 18.28 7.31
N ALA A 22 -23.81 18.70 8.04
CA ALA A 22 -25.17 18.83 7.57
C ALA A 22 -25.28 19.77 6.35
N ASP A 23 -26.27 19.47 5.49
CA ASP A 23 -27.03 20.34 4.59
C ASP A 23 -26.34 21.55 3.91
N GLY A 24 -26.39 21.61 2.58
CA GLY A 24 -26.27 22.88 1.86
C GLY A 24 -25.83 22.79 0.39
N GLU A 25 -26.58 23.48 -0.46
CA GLU A 25 -26.54 23.52 -1.92
C GLU A 25 -25.23 23.91 -2.65
N SER A 26 -25.25 23.57 -3.94
CA SER A 26 -24.30 23.80 -5.03
C SER A 26 -23.83 25.23 -5.30
N ARG A 27 -22.59 25.37 -5.85
CA ARG A 27 -22.20 25.97 -7.15
C ARG A 27 -20.84 26.68 -7.11
N GLY A 28 -20.09 26.60 -8.22
CA GLY A 28 -19.16 27.65 -8.65
C GLY A 28 -17.76 27.19 -9.05
N ALA A 29 -17.45 27.30 -10.34
CA ALA A 29 -16.14 27.05 -10.94
C ALA A 29 -15.13 28.19 -10.70
N GLY A 30 -13.84 27.87 -10.74
CA GLY A 30 -12.73 28.84 -10.84
C GLY A 30 -11.40 28.13 -11.04
N LEU A 31 -10.83 28.26 -12.25
CA LEU A 31 -9.45 27.85 -12.57
C LEU A 31 -8.46 28.94 -12.12
N GLU A 32 -7.25 28.50 -11.75
CA GLU A 32 -5.92 29.08 -12.07
C GLU A 32 -4.95 29.08 -10.87
N GLY A 33 -3.72 28.57 -11.08
CA GLY A 33 -2.59 28.74 -10.17
C GLY A 33 -1.67 27.53 -10.05
N ARG A 34 -0.54 27.55 -10.75
CA ARG A 34 0.38 26.42 -10.97
C ARG A 34 1.46 26.31 -9.89
N GLY A 35 1.72 25.08 -9.43
CA GLY A 35 2.94 24.64 -8.74
C GLY A 35 2.86 23.13 -8.51
N ARG A 36 3.38 22.32 -9.43
CA ARG A 36 3.00 20.90 -9.57
C ARG A 36 3.58 20.00 -8.47
N ALA A 37 2.72 19.58 -7.54
CA ALA A 37 2.89 18.37 -6.73
C ALA A 37 2.98 17.07 -7.58
N ALA A 38 2.67 17.15 -8.88
CA ALA A 38 2.60 16.02 -9.80
C ALA A 38 3.93 15.32 -10.10
N ASP A 39 5.08 15.93 -9.78
CA ASP A 39 6.40 15.35 -10.11
C ASP A 39 6.93 14.36 -9.04
N ARG A 40 6.24 14.19 -7.91
CA ARG A 40 6.68 13.31 -6.79
C ARG A 40 6.11 11.89 -6.81
N LEU A 41 5.27 11.55 -7.80
CA LEU A 41 4.69 10.21 -8.00
C LEU A 41 5.62 9.23 -8.75
N ARG A 42 6.91 9.55 -8.89
CA ARG A 42 7.88 8.74 -9.67
C ARG A 42 9.15 8.42 -8.90
N ALA A 43 9.32 7.15 -8.56
CA ALA A 43 10.60 6.43 -8.52
C ALA A 43 10.25 4.93 -8.65
N PHE A 44 10.58 4.19 -9.71
CA PHE A 44 11.82 4.09 -10.48
C PHE A 44 11.58 4.04 -12.01
N ALA A 45 12.42 4.74 -12.78
CA ALA A 45 12.72 4.44 -14.19
C ALA A 45 13.32 3.01 -14.28
N ASP A 46 13.03 2.11 -15.23
CA ASP A 46 12.73 2.23 -16.65
C ASP A 46 11.58 1.30 -17.08
N CYS A 47 10.34 1.78 -17.04
CA CYS A 47 9.24 1.07 -17.71
C CYS A 47 8.38 2.11 -18.40
N GLU A 48 8.54 2.22 -19.72
CA GLU A 48 7.63 3.00 -20.54
C GLU A 48 6.21 2.43 -20.43
N VAL A 49 5.23 3.33 -20.53
CA VAL A 49 3.77 3.14 -20.69
C VAL A 49 2.92 3.25 -19.41
N GLY A 50 2.19 4.38 -19.32
CA GLY A 50 0.84 4.41 -18.76
C GLY A 50 0.53 5.57 -17.80
N GLU A 51 0.12 6.71 -18.37
CA GLU A 51 -0.73 7.79 -17.84
C GLU A 51 -0.81 8.07 -16.32
N ALA A 52 -0.54 9.33 -15.97
CA ALA A 52 -0.63 9.90 -14.63
C ALA A 52 -2.01 9.67 -14.00
N CYS A 53 -2.04 9.03 -12.84
CA CYS A 53 -3.21 9.03 -11.96
C CYS A 53 -3.43 10.46 -11.46
N THR A 54 -4.49 11.12 -11.92
CA THR A 54 -4.95 12.40 -11.37
C THR A 54 -5.53 12.12 -9.99
N GLY A 55 -4.71 12.25 -8.96
CA GLY A 55 -5.11 12.01 -7.58
C GLY A 55 -6.15 13.02 -7.09
N SER A 56 -7.02 12.57 -6.19
CA SER A 56 -7.95 13.43 -5.46
C SER A 56 -7.21 14.45 -4.58
N GLU A 57 -7.88 15.52 -4.11
CA GLU A 57 -7.28 16.52 -3.20
C GLU A 57 -6.63 15.88 -1.95
N GLY A 58 -7.21 14.78 -1.46
CA GLY A 58 -6.67 14.00 -0.33
C GLY A 58 -5.36 13.28 -0.62
N GLU A 59 -5.13 12.86 -1.87
CA GLU A 59 -3.88 12.17 -2.27
C GLU A 59 -2.72 13.15 -2.39
N ALA A 60 -2.96 14.32 -2.99
CA ALA A 60 -1.97 15.38 -3.07
C ALA A 60 -1.56 15.83 -1.65
N ALA A 61 -2.54 16.05 -0.78
CA ALA A 61 -2.31 16.39 0.62
C ALA A 61 -1.55 15.28 1.36
N PHE A 62 -1.83 13.99 1.11
CA PHE A 62 -1.09 12.90 1.74
C PHE A 62 0.39 12.90 1.31
N ALA A 63 0.68 13.13 0.03
CA ALA A 63 2.04 13.03 -0.50
C ALA A 63 3.01 14.13 -0.02
N GLU A 64 2.52 15.21 0.58
CA GLU A 64 3.36 16.31 1.06
C GLU A 64 4.22 15.94 2.29
N GLY A 65 5.52 16.22 2.23
CA GLY A 65 6.45 16.10 3.36
C GLY A 65 7.18 14.76 3.48
N PHE A 66 7.04 13.87 2.51
CA PHE A 66 7.86 12.65 2.39
C PHE A 66 9.19 12.92 1.65
N GLY A 67 10.23 12.15 1.99
CA GLY A 67 11.60 12.35 1.51
C GLY A 67 11.93 11.61 0.21
N ALA A 68 13.14 11.81 -0.31
CA ALA A 68 13.60 11.18 -1.57
C ALA A 68 13.71 9.63 -1.50
N GLY A 69 13.77 9.06 -0.29
CA GLY A 69 13.79 7.61 -0.07
C GLY A 69 12.41 6.97 0.06
N ASP A 70 11.33 7.76 -0.04
CA ASP A 70 9.96 7.28 0.12
C ASP A 70 9.31 7.06 -1.25
N VAL A 71 8.81 5.85 -1.46
CA VAL A 71 7.97 5.49 -2.61
C VAL A 71 6.52 5.48 -2.14
N LEU A 72 5.75 6.46 -2.61
CA LEU A 72 4.33 6.57 -2.32
C LEU A 72 3.50 5.85 -3.38
N PHE A 73 2.65 4.94 -2.96
CA PHE A 73 1.73 4.19 -3.81
C PHE A 73 0.30 4.43 -3.34
N SER A 74 -0.48 5.17 -4.13
CA SER A 74 -1.91 5.32 -3.85
C SER A 74 -2.64 4.04 -4.26
N ALA A 75 -3.44 3.48 -3.36
CA ALA A 75 -4.36 2.38 -3.66
C ALA A 75 -5.63 2.84 -4.40
N THR A 76 -5.77 4.16 -4.57
CA THR A 76 -6.87 4.84 -5.27
C THR A 76 -6.29 5.66 -6.45
N PRO A 77 -6.84 5.58 -7.68
CA PRO A 77 -7.96 4.74 -8.09
C PRO A 77 -7.66 3.25 -7.95
N LEU A 78 -8.72 2.46 -7.71
CA LEU A 78 -8.62 1.04 -7.42
C LEU A 78 -7.83 0.30 -8.53
N VAL A 79 -6.85 -0.50 -8.10
CA VAL A 79 -6.10 -1.42 -8.99
C VAL A 79 -7.00 -2.55 -9.50
N LYS A 80 -6.66 -3.14 -10.65
CA LYS A 80 -7.39 -4.31 -11.16
C LYS A 80 -7.33 -5.43 -10.12
N PRO A 81 -8.47 -6.00 -9.70
CA PRO A 81 -8.49 -7.11 -8.74
C PRO A 81 -7.66 -8.28 -9.24
N CYS A 82 -6.99 -8.97 -8.32
CA CYS A 82 -6.26 -10.18 -8.65
C CYS A 82 -7.23 -11.27 -9.12
N THR A 83 -6.95 -11.89 -10.26
CA THR A 83 -7.79 -12.94 -10.86
C THR A 83 -7.29 -14.35 -10.56
N GLY A 84 -6.24 -14.51 -9.74
CA GLY A 84 -5.68 -15.83 -9.43
C GLY A 84 -5.02 -16.53 -10.62
N CYS A 85 -4.53 -15.77 -11.62
CA CYS A 85 -3.87 -16.37 -12.80
C CYS A 85 -2.47 -16.95 -12.51
N PHE A 86 -1.86 -16.59 -11.38
CA PHE A 86 -0.51 -16.99 -10.94
C PHE A 86 0.63 -16.72 -11.94
N GLY A 87 0.41 -15.87 -12.95
CA GLY A 87 1.46 -15.48 -13.90
C GLY A 87 2.65 -14.79 -13.24
N CYS A 88 2.42 -14.06 -12.14
CA CYS A 88 3.48 -13.45 -11.31
C CYS A 88 4.38 -14.45 -10.57
N TRP A 89 4.00 -15.74 -10.53
CA TRP A 89 4.87 -16.82 -10.04
C TRP A 89 5.68 -17.49 -11.15
N THR A 90 5.06 -17.71 -12.32
CA THR A 90 5.60 -18.62 -13.34
C THR A 90 6.01 -17.91 -14.63
N ARG A 91 5.11 -17.12 -15.23
CA ARG A 91 5.30 -16.50 -16.55
C ARG A 91 6.14 -15.24 -16.50
N THR A 92 5.87 -14.38 -15.52
CA THR A 92 6.54 -13.10 -15.32
C THR A 92 6.90 -12.97 -13.84
N PRO A 93 7.92 -13.69 -13.34
CA PRO A 93 8.21 -13.75 -11.92
C PRO A 93 8.39 -12.36 -11.28
N GLY A 94 7.57 -12.06 -10.26
CA GLY A 94 7.57 -10.76 -9.58
C GLY A 94 6.88 -9.60 -10.33
N VAL A 95 6.26 -9.86 -11.49
CA VAL A 95 5.55 -8.88 -12.30
C VAL A 95 4.16 -9.40 -12.64
N CYS A 96 3.13 -8.59 -12.43
CA CYS A 96 1.77 -9.04 -12.69
C CYS A 96 1.40 -8.97 -14.18
N VAL A 97 0.64 -9.96 -14.66
CA VAL A 97 0.23 -10.01 -16.08
C VAL A 97 -0.93 -9.06 -16.41
N LEU A 98 -1.77 -8.70 -15.44
CA LEU A 98 -2.74 -7.63 -15.66
C LEU A 98 -1.98 -6.31 -15.59
N ARG A 99 -2.01 -5.53 -16.66
CA ARG A 99 -1.28 -4.25 -16.75
C ARG A 99 -2.11 -3.11 -16.17
N ASP A 100 -1.59 -2.51 -15.10
CA ASP A 100 -2.00 -1.26 -14.46
C ASP A 100 -0.84 -0.71 -13.60
N HIS A 101 -1.07 0.33 -12.81
CA HIS A 101 -0.04 0.93 -11.97
C HIS A 101 0.48 0.00 -10.85
N CYS A 102 -0.17 -1.14 -10.58
CA CYS A 102 0.24 -2.15 -9.58
C CYS A 102 1.07 -3.30 -10.17
N THR A 103 1.41 -3.22 -11.46
CA THR A 103 2.11 -4.30 -12.21
C THR A 103 3.42 -4.75 -11.53
N GLU A 104 4.19 -3.82 -10.97
CA GLU A 104 5.52 -4.06 -10.40
C GLU A 104 5.53 -4.18 -8.86
N MET A 105 4.37 -4.28 -8.21
CA MET A 105 4.25 -4.22 -6.73
C MET A 105 5.20 -5.20 -6.00
N PRO A 106 5.32 -6.48 -6.38
CA PRO A 106 6.29 -7.38 -5.74
C PRO A 106 7.75 -6.92 -5.83
N ARG A 107 8.13 -6.25 -6.91
CA ARG A 107 9.49 -5.72 -7.11
C ARG A 107 9.71 -4.44 -6.30
N LEU A 108 8.69 -3.61 -6.14
CA LEU A 108 8.76 -2.46 -5.23
C LEU A 108 8.99 -2.93 -3.79
N MET A 109 8.24 -3.94 -3.33
CA MET A 109 8.44 -4.55 -2.01
C MET A 109 9.82 -5.18 -1.83
N ALA A 110 10.42 -5.71 -2.90
CA ALA A 110 11.76 -6.30 -2.85
C ALA A 110 12.89 -5.27 -2.67
N ARG A 111 12.62 -3.99 -2.95
CA ARG A 111 13.60 -2.90 -2.90
C ARG A 111 13.49 -2.05 -1.64
N CYS A 112 12.43 -2.17 -0.85
CA CYS A 112 12.27 -1.37 0.36
C CYS A 112 12.88 -2.05 1.60
N GLU A 113 13.25 -1.23 2.58
CA GLU A 113 13.59 -1.65 3.95
C GLU A 113 12.34 -1.67 4.82
N THR A 114 11.42 -0.73 4.60
CA THR A 114 10.12 -0.68 5.27
C THR A 114 8.99 -0.74 4.25
N PHE A 115 8.00 -1.57 4.52
CA PHE A 115 6.73 -1.61 3.79
C PHE A 115 5.62 -1.13 4.72
N ALA A 116 5.16 0.10 4.52
CA ALA A 116 4.11 0.71 5.30
C ALA A 116 2.77 0.64 4.55
N LEU A 117 1.72 0.20 5.26
CA LEU A 117 0.35 0.11 4.80
C LEU A 117 -0.50 1.10 5.59
N VAL A 118 -1.07 2.10 4.92
CA VAL A 118 -1.96 3.09 5.52
C VAL A 118 -3.37 2.86 5.01
N SER A 119 -4.29 2.54 5.92
CA SER A 119 -5.63 2.08 5.54
C SER A 119 -6.67 2.55 6.56
N PRO A 120 -7.90 2.88 6.15
CA PRO A 120 -9.00 2.87 7.11
C PRO A 120 -9.14 1.45 7.69
N LEU A 121 -9.51 1.32 8.96
CA LEU A 121 -9.82 0.01 9.53
C LEU A 121 -11.23 -0.41 9.09
N VAL A 122 -11.32 -1.53 8.37
CA VAL A 122 -12.58 -2.02 7.81
C VAL A 122 -12.75 -3.49 8.19
N TYR A 123 -13.77 -3.80 9.00
CA TYR A 123 -14.09 -5.16 9.47
C TYR A 123 -12.89 -5.88 10.11
N GLY A 124 -12.08 -5.15 10.88
CA GLY A 124 -10.87 -5.69 11.51
C GLY A 124 -9.69 -5.93 10.57
N GLY A 125 -9.66 -5.30 9.40
CA GLY A 125 -8.54 -5.41 8.46
C GLY A 125 -8.36 -4.21 7.54
N PHE A 126 -7.61 -4.43 6.45
CA PHE A 126 -7.36 -3.43 5.43
C PHE A 126 -8.60 -3.09 4.62
N SER A 127 -8.64 -1.88 4.07
CA SER A 127 -9.63 -1.48 3.09
C SER A 127 -9.54 -2.36 1.85
N HIS A 128 -10.64 -2.40 1.10
CA HIS A 128 -10.69 -3.11 -0.17
C HIS A 128 -9.58 -2.67 -1.14
N ALA A 129 -9.24 -1.38 -1.16
CA ALA A 129 -8.21 -0.84 -2.05
C ALA A 129 -6.80 -1.35 -1.67
N VAL A 130 -6.42 -1.25 -0.39
CA VAL A 130 -5.13 -1.76 0.09
C VAL A 130 -5.07 -3.28 -0.06
N LYS A 131 -6.16 -3.99 0.22
CA LYS A 131 -6.24 -5.44 0.05
C LYS A 131 -6.04 -5.86 -1.41
N ALA A 132 -6.60 -5.12 -2.37
CA ALA A 132 -6.40 -5.39 -3.79
C ALA A 132 -4.91 -5.27 -4.19
N VAL A 133 -4.16 -4.32 -3.61
CA VAL A 133 -2.71 -4.20 -3.80
C VAL A 133 -1.98 -5.42 -3.22
N LEU A 134 -2.31 -5.83 -1.99
CA LEU A 134 -1.71 -7.00 -1.34
C LEU A 134 -1.98 -8.30 -2.12
N ASP A 135 -3.17 -8.47 -2.70
CA ASP A 135 -3.50 -9.65 -3.52
C ASP A 135 -2.70 -9.71 -4.82
N ARG A 136 -2.35 -8.55 -5.36
CA ARG A 136 -1.50 -8.40 -6.55
C ARG A 136 -0.01 -8.56 -6.21
N ALA A 137 0.36 -8.50 -4.93
CA ALA A 137 1.72 -8.60 -4.42
C ALA A 137 2.23 -10.04 -4.20
N ILE A 138 1.38 -11.07 -4.38
CA ILE A 138 1.73 -12.48 -4.13
C ILE A 138 2.99 -12.98 -4.88
N GLY A 139 3.36 -12.31 -5.97
CA GLY A 139 4.62 -12.57 -6.68
C GLY A 139 5.89 -12.32 -5.85
N TYR A 140 5.78 -11.72 -4.66
CA TYR A 140 6.87 -11.53 -3.71
C TYR A 140 7.33 -12.85 -3.09
N VAL A 141 6.46 -13.85 -3.06
CA VAL A 141 6.79 -15.23 -2.66
C VAL A 141 6.79 -16.15 -3.89
N GLN A 142 7.32 -17.35 -3.71
CA GLN A 142 7.39 -18.40 -4.73
C GLN A 142 6.19 -19.35 -4.63
N PRO A 143 5.84 -20.08 -5.70
CA PRO A 143 4.73 -21.05 -5.67
C PRO A 143 5.05 -22.30 -4.84
N PHE A 144 6.28 -22.47 -4.37
CA PHE A 144 6.68 -23.60 -3.54
C PHE A 144 6.26 -23.40 -2.09
N PHE A 145 5.97 -24.50 -1.40
CA PHE A 145 5.60 -24.50 0.00
C PHE A 145 6.72 -25.03 0.90
N ARG A 146 6.70 -24.57 2.15
CA ARG A 146 7.47 -25.13 3.25
C ARG A 146 6.64 -25.07 4.53
N ILE A 147 7.00 -25.89 5.51
CA ILE A 147 6.40 -25.84 6.84
C ILE A 147 7.26 -24.93 7.72
N VAL A 148 6.64 -23.94 8.36
CA VAL A 148 7.26 -23.07 9.38
C VAL A 148 6.39 -23.18 10.63
N GLU A 149 6.98 -23.63 11.74
CA GLU A 149 6.27 -23.78 13.03
C GLU A 149 4.93 -24.57 12.95
N GLY A 150 4.84 -25.54 12.04
CA GLY A 150 3.64 -26.36 11.86
C GLY A 150 2.61 -25.80 10.88
N GLU A 151 2.84 -24.61 10.32
CA GLU A 151 1.99 -23.97 9.32
C GLU A 151 2.60 -24.02 7.91
N MET A 152 1.75 -24.07 6.88
CA MET A 152 2.18 -24.04 5.48
C MET A 152 2.41 -22.60 5.04
N HIS A 153 3.63 -22.30 4.58
CA HIS A 153 3.98 -21.00 4.01
C HIS A 153 4.67 -21.15 2.66
N HIS A 154 4.56 -20.11 1.83
CA HIS A 154 5.28 -20.05 0.57
C HIS A 154 6.77 -19.81 0.78
N VAL A 155 7.64 -20.33 -0.09
CA VAL A 155 9.09 -20.06 -0.05
C VAL A 155 9.36 -18.59 -0.45
N PRO A 156 10.25 -17.85 0.23
CA PRO A 156 10.56 -16.46 -0.13
C PRO A 156 11.19 -16.37 -1.53
N ARG A 157 10.84 -15.35 -2.32
CA ARG A 157 11.50 -15.08 -3.62
C ARG A 157 12.80 -14.31 -3.45
N TYR A 158 12.82 -13.37 -2.52
CA TYR A 158 13.93 -12.45 -2.30
C TYR A 158 14.58 -12.73 -0.95
N GLU A 159 15.90 -12.52 -0.88
CA GLU A 159 16.62 -12.50 0.38
C GLU A 159 16.46 -11.14 1.08
N GLY A 160 16.58 -11.15 2.41
CA GLY A 160 16.29 -9.99 3.25
C GLY A 160 14.79 -9.71 3.35
N GLY A 161 14.32 -9.45 4.58
CA GLY A 161 12.94 -9.03 4.85
C GLY A 161 12.84 -7.51 4.99
N PHE A 162 11.68 -6.95 4.65
CA PHE A 162 11.34 -5.58 5.04
C PHE A 162 10.72 -5.55 6.45
N ARG A 163 10.75 -4.41 7.12
CA ARG A 163 9.89 -4.14 8.28
C ARG A 163 8.47 -3.84 7.78
N LEU A 164 7.47 -4.54 8.29
CA LEU A 164 6.06 -4.31 7.95
C LEU A 164 5.43 -3.33 8.94
N GLU A 165 4.91 -2.22 8.47
CA GLU A 165 4.19 -1.27 9.31
C GLU A 165 2.74 -1.16 8.84
N ALA A 166 1.78 -1.27 9.75
CA ALA A 166 0.37 -1.08 9.45
C ALA A 166 -0.18 0.09 10.27
N HIS A 167 -0.63 1.13 9.58
CA HIS A 167 -1.22 2.34 10.15
C HIS A 167 -2.70 2.35 9.79
N PHE A 168 -3.53 1.93 10.74
CA PHE A 168 -4.97 1.95 10.58
C PHE A 168 -5.53 3.29 11.06
N TYR A 169 -6.49 3.86 10.34
CA TYR A 169 -7.18 5.08 10.78
C TYR A 169 -8.70 4.94 10.81
N GLY A 170 -9.34 5.83 11.56
CA GLY A 170 -10.79 5.91 11.69
C GLY A 170 -11.35 5.15 12.89
N GLN A 171 -12.66 5.30 13.08
CA GLN A 171 -13.38 4.69 14.20
C GLN A 171 -13.22 3.17 14.18
N SER A 172 -12.85 2.61 15.33
CA SER A 172 -12.55 1.20 15.49
C SER A 172 -12.89 0.72 16.90
N SER A 173 -13.40 -0.49 17.00
CA SER A 173 -13.60 -1.19 18.27
C SER A 173 -12.38 -2.02 18.66
N GLU A 174 -12.18 -2.30 19.95
CA GLU A 174 -11.08 -3.17 20.40
C GLU A 174 -11.09 -4.58 19.76
N PRO A 175 -12.25 -5.24 19.56
CA PRO A 175 -12.28 -6.50 18.79
C PRO A 175 -11.75 -6.36 17.36
N GLU A 176 -12.08 -5.28 16.64
CA GLU A 176 -11.55 -5.04 15.30
C GLU A 176 -10.05 -4.77 15.32
N ARG A 177 -9.56 -4.03 16.31
CA ARG A 177 -8.11 -3.76 16.48
C ARG A 177 -7.35 -5.05 16.75
N GLU A 178 -7.91 -5.97 17.54
CA GLU A 178 -7.29 -7.26 17.79
C GLU A 178 -7.25 -8.15 16.54
N LEU A 179 -8.33 -8.18 15.76
CA LEU A 179 -8.33 -8.85 14.45
C LEU A 179 -7.27 -8.28 13.51
N ALA A 180 -7.12 -6.95 13.49
CA ALA A 180 -6.14 -6.28 12.66
C ALA A 180 -4.70 -6.65 13.06
N ARG A 181 -4.39 -6.68 14.37
CA ARG A 181 -3.08 -7.12 14.86
C ARG A 181 -2.76 -8.54 14.44
N ARG A 182 -3.72 -9.46 14.56
CA ARG A 182 -3.57 -10.85 14.13
C ARG A 182 -3.37 -10.97 12.62
N LEU A 183 -4.14 -10.22 11.83
CA LEU A 183 -4.02 -10.18 10.37
C LEU A 183 -2.63 -9.68 9.94
N VAL A 184 -2.15 -8.58 10.52
CA VAL A 184 -0.84 -8.02 10.19
C VAL A 184 0.28 -8.97 10.61
N ARG A 185 0.18 -9.61 11.78
CA ARG A 185 1.13 -10.66 12.21
C ARG A 185 1.18 -11.81 11.19
N ALA A 186 0.04 -12.31 10.74
CA ALA A 186 0.00 -13.37 9.73
C ALA A 186 0.62 -12.92 8.40
N ASN A 187 0.35 -11.70 7.95
CA ASN A 187 0.98 -11.13 6.75
C ASN A 187 2.49 -10.96 6.91
N ALA A 188 2.97 -10.56 8.09
CA ALA A 188 4.40 -10.44 8.37
C ALA A 188 5.11 -11.80 8.21
N VAL A 189 4.51 -12.88 8.73
CA VAL A 189 5.04 -14.24 8.54
C VAL A 189 5.00 -14.65 7.07
N ASN A 190 3.87 -14.44 6.39
CA ASN A 190 3.70 -14.81 4.97
C ASN A 190 4.69 -14.11 4.04
N TYR A 191 5.07 -12.87 4.35
CA TYR A 191 6.03 -12.09 3.56
C TYR A 191 7.46 -12.12 4.11
N TYR A 192 7.74 -12.92 5.14
CA TYR A 192 9.08 -12.96 5.76
C TYR A 192 9.59 -11.58 6.18
N ALA A 193 8.70 -10.77 6.75
CA ALA A 193 9.07 -9.48 7.29
C ALA A 193 10.09 -9.66 8.44
N SER A 194 11.06 -8.76 8.53
CA SER A 194 12.10 -8.79 9.57
C SER A 194 11.56 -8.36 10.94
N ALA A 195 10.55 -7.51 10.94
CA ALA A 195 9.78 -7.07 12.10
C ALA A 195 8.40 -6.58 11.61
N PHE A 196 7.44 -6.43 12.53
CA PHE A 196 6.19 -5.76 12.22
C PHE A 196 5.70 -4.85 13.34
N GLU A 197 4.91 -3.84 12.98
CA GLU A 197 4.26 -2.91 13.90
C GLU A 197 2.85 -2.56 13.43
N VAL A 198 1.94 -2.36 14.39
CA VAL A 198 0.55 -1.98 14.13
C VAL A 198 0.20 -0.76 14.98
N ARG A 199 -0.24 0.32 14.34
CA ARG A 199 -0.69 1.57 14.98
C ARG A 199 -2.12 1.89 14.55
N PHE A 200 -2.87 2.49 15.46
CA PHE A 200 -4.25 2.93 15.23
C PHE A 200 -4.33 4.44 15.47
N HIS A 201 -4.99 5.15 14.56
CA HIS A 201 -5.05 6.61 14.51
C HIS A 201 -6.50 7.06 14.36
N GLU A 202 -6.85 8.24 14.85
CA GLU A 202 -8.23 8.74 14.72
C GLU A 202 -8.56 9.11 13.27
N ASN A 203 -7.56 9.58 12.51
CA ASN A 203 -7.73 10.05 11.14
C ASN A 203 -6.47 9.85 10.29
N LEU A 204 -6.60 10.08 8.98
CA LEU A 204 -5.52 9.94 8.00
C LEU A 204 -4.34 10.89 8.29
N GLY A 205 -4.61 12.09 8.83
CA GLY A 205 -3.58 13.08 9.15
C GLY A 205 -2.63 12.59 10.25
N GLU A 206 -3.17 12.04 11.33
CA GLU A 206 -2.38 11.40 12.39
C GLU A 206 -1.59 10.19 11.88
N ALA A 207 -2.23 9.36 11.04
CA ALA A 207 -1.55 8.21 10.43
C ALA A 207 -0.35 8.64 9.57
N LYS A 208 -0.49 9.75 8.84
CA LYS A 208 0.57 10.38 8.05
C LYS A 208 1.68 10.95 8.93
N GLU A 209 1.33 11.66 10.00
CA GLU A 209 2.32 12.25 10.91
C GLU A 209 3.18 11.18 11.59
N ALA A 210 2.59 10.04 11.93
CA ALA A 210 3.31 8.90 12.49
C ALA A 210 4.31 8.23 11.51
N LEU A 211 4.28 8.59 10.22
CA LEU A 211 5.20 8.14 9.18
C LEU A 211 6.25 9.19 8.82
N ARG A 212 6.26 10.37 9.43
CA ARG A 212 7.31 11.38 9.23
C ARG A 212 8.44 11.18 10.21
#